data_AF-A0A1E4PT00-F1
#
_entry.id   AF-A0A1E4PT00-F1
#
_cell.length_a   1.000
_cell.length_b   1.000
_cell.length_c   1.000
_cell.angle_alpha   90.00
_cell.angle_beta   90.00
_cell.angle_gamma   90.00
#
_symmetry.space_group_name_H-M   'P 1'
#
loop_
_entity.id
_entity.type
_entity.pdbx_description
1 polymer ?
#
loop_
_entity_poly.entity_id
_entity_poly.type
_entity_poly.pdbx_seq_one_letter_code
_entity_poly.pdbx_strand_id
1 'polypeptide(L)'
;MNRRRLPLALAALLIAGTGYALAETPPLVDGEVRKVDRDAGKLTLHHGPITNLDMPGMTMVFRVADPKMLDGLKPGDKLRFTAERIDGAITVTRIEPVR
;
A
#
# COMPACT_ATOMS: atom_id res chain seq x y z
N MET A 1 -5.13 1.72 -71.98
CA MET A 1 -6.24 1.42 -71.05
C MET A 1 -5.78 0.32 -70.12
N ASN A 2 -5.96 0.51 -68.80
CA ASN A 2 -5.83 -0.46 -67.70
C ASN A 2 -4.92 0.08 -66.58
N ARG A 3 -5.61 0.77 -65.67
CA ARG A 3 -5.16 1.34 -64.42
C ARG A 3 -4.80 0.24 -63.42
N ARG A 4 -4.01 0.64 -62.40
CA ARG A 4 -3.99 0.20 -60.98
C ARG A 4 -2.57 -0.26 -60.58
N ARG A 5 -1.95 0.11 -59.46
CA ARG A 5 -2.21 0.99 -58.29
C ARG A 5 -0.85 1.17 -57.61
N LEU A 6 -0.53 2.37 -57.14
CA LEU A 6 0.60 2.64 -56.22
C LEU A 6 0.09 2.46 -54.77
N PRO A 7 0.94 2.07 -53.80
CA PRO A 7 1.21 3.00 -52.70
C PRO A 7 2.67 2.94 -52.18
N LEU A 8 3.36 4.08 -52.15
CA LEU A 8 3.76 4.80 -50.92
C LEU A 8 4.01 3.91 -49.69
N ALA A 9 5.28 3.65 -49.41
CA ALA A 9 5.74 3.08 -48.14
C ALA A 9 5.79 4.19 -47.07
N LEU A 10 5.03 3.98 -46.00
CA LEU A 10 4.93 4.80 -44.80
C LEU A 10 6.07 4.40 -43.83
N ALA A 11 7.04 5.29 -43.60
CA ALA A 11 8.04 5.11 -42.54
C ALA A 11 7.42 5.54 -41.21
N ALA A 12 6.99 4.57 -40.40
CA ALA A 12 6.48 4.80 -39.05
C ALA A 12 7.66 4.92 -38.06
N LEU A 13 7.79 6.11 -37.48
CA LEU A 13 8.71 6.44 -36.40
C LEU A 13 8.25 5.75 -35.10
N LEU A 14 9.01 4.78 -34.61
CA LEU A 14 8.75 4.11 -33.33
C LEU A 14 9.10 5.06 -32.17
N ILE A 15 8.08 5.54 -31.46
CA ILE A 15 8.24 6.26 -30.19
C ILE A 15 8.43 5.20 -29.10
N ALA A 16 9.60 5.22 -28.46
CA ALA A 16 9.93 4.40 -27.30
C ALA A 16 9.02 4.76 -26.12
N GLY A 17 8.13 3.83 -25.74
CA GLY A 17 7.35 3.94 -24.52
C GLY A 17 8.21 3.58 -23.31
N THR A 18 8.79 4.58 -22.64
CA THR A 18 9.21 4.43 -21.25
C THR A 18 7.96 4.21 -20.41
N GLY A 19 7.72 2.97 -19.98
CA GLY A 19 6.68 2.65 -19.00
C GLY A 19 7.04 3.27 -17.66
N TYR A 20 6.37 4.35 -17.30
CA TYR A 20 6.38 4.85 -15.93
C TYR A 20 5.52 3.86 -15.13
N ALA A 21 6.16 2.99 -14.36
CA ALA A 21 5.44 2.19 -13.37
C ALA A 21 4.81 3.17 -12.37
N LEU A 22 3.48 3.30 -12.42
CA LEU A 22 2.73 4.00 -11.40
C LEU A 22 2.89 3.17 -10.12
N ALA A 23 3.58 3.71 -9.12
CA ALA A 23 3.63 3.08 -7.81
C ALA A 23 2.21 2.98 -7.26
N GLU A 24 1.70 1.76 -7.13
CA GLU A 24 0.38 1.51 -6.54
C GLU A 24 0.44 1.84 -5.05
N THR A 25 -0.34 2.82 -4.61
CA THR A 25 -0.49 3.12 -3.18
C THR A 25 -1.11 1.88 -2.50
N PRO A 26 -0.45 1.30 -1.49
CA PRO A 26 -0.99 0.09 -0.86
C PRO A 26 -2.32 0.39 -0.14
N PRO A 27 -3.23 -0.60 -0.07
CA PRO A 27 -4.60 -0.39 0.37
C PRO A 27 -4.69 0.04 1.84
N LEU A 28 -5.77 0.75 2.17
CA LEU A 28 -6.16 0.99 3.56
C LEU A 28 -6.92 -0.23 4.10
N VAL A 29 -6.56 -0.63 5.31
CA VAL A 29 -7.11 -1.77 6.03
C VAL A 29 -7.74 -1.28 7.32
N ASP A 30 -8.97 -1.72 7.61
CA ASP A 30 -9.61 -1.43 8.89
C ASP A 30 -8.89 -2.14 10.05
N GLY A 31 -8.74 -1.44 11.17
CA GLY A 31 -8.08 -1.95 12.36
C GLY A 31 -8.66 -1.39 13.65
N GLU A 32 -8.52 -2.18 14.72
CA GLU A 32 -8.81 -1.80 16.10
C GLU A 32 -7.54 -1.96 16.93
N VAL A 33 -7.16 -0.90 17.66
CA VAL A 33 -5.99 -0.92 18.54
C VAL A 33 -6.25 -1.83 19.73
N ARG A 34 -5.42 -2.86 19.88
CA ARG A 34 -5.43 -3.75 21.05
C ARG A 34 -4.39 -3.34 22.09
N LYS A 35 -3.22 -2.87 21.66
CA LYS A 35 -2.13 -2.41 22.53
C LYS A 35 -1.23 -1.44 21.81
N VAL A 36 -0.73 -0.43 22.52
CA VAL A 36 0.29 0.51 22.06
C VAL A 36 1.55 0.31 22.88
N ASP A 37 2.68 0.05 22.24
CA ASP A 37 4.00 -0.06 22.86
C ASP A 37 4.92 1.01 22.27
N ARG A 38 4.99 2.15 22.96
CA ARG A 38 5.72 3.33 22.49
C ARG A 38 7.22 3.14 22.57
N ASP A 39 7.69 2.47 23.62
CA ASP A 39 9.12 2.22 23.84
C ASP A 39 9.69 1.29 22.76
N ALA A 40 8.90 0.29 22.33
CA ALA A 40 9.30 -0.64 21.29
C ALA A 40 8.94 -0.20 19.85
N GLY A 41 8.19 0.90 19.68
CA GLY A 41 7.69 1.34 18.37
C GLY A 41 6.74 0.31 17.72
N LYS A 42 5.85 -0.28 18.52
CA LYS A 42 4.95 -1.36 18.08
C LYS A 42 3.49 -1.10 18.39
N LEU A 43 2.64 -1.62 17.54
CA LEU A 43 1.18 -1.55 17.67
C LEU A 43 0.59 -2.95 17.52
N THR A 44 -0.20 -3.40 18.49
CA THR A 44 -1.02 -4.60 18.33
C THR A 44 -2.37 -4.19 17.77
N LEU A 45 -2.71 -4.71 16.59
CA LEU A 45 -3.97 -4.42 15.90
C LEU A 45 -4.76 -5.70 15.72
N HIS A 46 -6.07 -5.61 15.93
CA HIS A 46 -7.02 -6.51 15.30
C HIS A 46 -7.38 -5.91 13.94
N HIS A 47 -6.95 -6.55 12.86
CA HIS A 47 -7.06 -5.98 11.51
C HIS A 47 -7.98 -6.82 10.61
N GLY A 48 -8.58 -6.15 9.63
CA GLY A 48 -9.22 -6.81 8.48
C GLY A 48 -8.18 -7.41 7.52
N PRO A 49 -8.61 -8.03 6.41
CA PRO A 49 -7.68 -8.61 5.44
C PRO A 49 -6.69 -7.59 4.88
N ILE A 50 -5.40 -7.94 4.84
CA ILE A 50 -4.34 -7.14 4.23
C ILE A 50 -3.96 -7.80 2.91
N THR A 51 -4.59 -7.36 1.81
CA THR A 51 -4.50 -8.02 0.51
C THR A 51 -3.10 -7.92 -0.11
N ASN A 52 -2.40 -6.80 0.06
CA ASN A 52 -1.04 -6.62 -0.47
C ASN A 52 0.02 -7.48 0.24
N LEU A 53 -0.34 -8.14 1.34
CA LEU A 53 0.53 -9.04 2.10
C LEU A 53 -0.02 -10.48 2.15
N ASP A 54 -1.11 -10.77 1.44
CA ASP A 54 -1.81 -12.07 1.46
C ASP A 54 -2.18 -12.54 2.88
N MET A 55 -2.56 -11.61 3.76
CA MET A 55 -2.87 -11.90 5.15
C MET A 55 -4.37 -11.80 5.44
N PRO A 56 -5.01 -12.85 5.97
CA PRO A 56 -6.39 -12.76 6.45
C PRO A 56 -6.47 -11.86 7.69
N GLY A 57 -7.68 -11.44 8.05
CA GLY A 57 -7.89 -10.66 9.25
C GLY A 57 -7.53 -11.45 10.51
N MET A 58 -6.72 -10.85 11.40
CA MET A 58 -6.28 -11.45 12.65
C MET A 58 -5.84 -10.39 13.66
N THR A 59 -5.41 -10.82 14.86
CA THR A 59 -4.77 -9.94 15.84
C THR A 59 -3.29 -10.22 15.89
N MET A 60 -2.46 -9.24 15.57
CA MET A 60 -1.00 -9.38 15.63
C MET A 60 -0.28 -8.07 15.88
N VAL A 61 1.03 -8.15 16.04
CA VAL A 61 1.92 -7.02 16.33
C VAL A 61 2.53 -6.50 15.04
N PHE A 62 2.48 -5.19 14.86
CA PHE A 62 3.10 -4.45 13.78
C PHE A 62 4.19 -3.54 14.33
N ARG A 63 5.25 -3.31 13.53
CA ARG A 63 6.13 -2.15 13.73
C ARG A 63 5.44 -0.91 13.16
N VAL A 64 5.85 0.28 13.58
CA VAL A 64 5.48 1.54 12.90
C VAL A 64 6.69 2.14 12.21
N ALA A 65 6.46 2.78 11.06
CA ALA A 65 7.53 3.45 10.30
C ALA A 65 8.08 4.68 11.04
N ASP A 66 7.22 5.43 11.74
CA ASP A 66 7.59 6.53 12.62
C ASP A 66 6.95 6.34 14.01
N PRO A 67 7.72 6.31 15.12
CA PRO A 67 7.17 6.21 16.47
C PRO A 67 6.09 7.26 16.80
N LYS A 68 6.14 8.45 16.19
CA LYS A 68 5.13 9.52 16.38
C LYS A 68 3.73 9.12 15.91
N MET A 69 3.62 8.11 15.03
CA MET A 69 2.33 7.57 14.61
C MET A 69 1.52 6.96 15.78
N LEU A 70 2.18 6.65 16.91
CA LEU A 70 1.56 6.09 18.11
C LEU A 70 0.97 7.17 19.03
N ASP A 71 1.22 8.45 18.74
CA ASP A 71 0.76 9.54 19.57
C ASP A 71 -0.78 9.66 19.52
N GLY A 72 -1.39 9.82 20.68
CA GLY A 72 -2.85 9.89 20.81
C GLY A 72 -3.61 8.57 20.64
N LEU A 73 -2.97 7.49 20.18
CA LEU A 73 -3.59 6.17 20.10
C LEU A 73 -3.72 5.50 21.48
N LYS A 74 -4.85 4.83 21.69
CA LYS A 74 -5.14 4.01 22.87
C LYS A 74 -5.87 2.73 22.49
N PRO A 75 -5.82 1.68 23.35
CA PRO A 75 -6.65 0.48 23.16
C PRO A 75 -8.13 0.83 22.96
N GLY A 76 -8.76 0.16 21.99
CA GLY A 76 -10.15 0.38 21.58
C GLY A 76 -10.33 1.37 20.44
N ASP A 77 -9.30 2.15 20.05
CA ASP A 77 -9.40 3.07 18.92
C ASP A 77 -9.58 2.30 17.61
N LYS A 78 -10.50 2.78 16.77
CA LYS A 78 -10.68 2.30 15.41
C LYS A 78 -9.95 3.22 14.44
N LEU A 79 -9.26 2.62 13.49
CA LEU A 79 -8.45 3.32 12.50
C LEU A 79 -8.45 2.55 11.19
N ARG A 80 -8.05 3.22 10.12
CA ARG A 80 -7.58 2.59 8.89
C ARG A 80 -6.08 2.75 8.81
N PHE A 81 -5.39 1.77 8.25
CA PHE A 81 -3.94 1.81 8.14
C PHE A 81 -3.44 1.14 6.87
N THR A 82 -2.22 1.47 6.47
CA THR A 82 -1.49 0.75 5.43
C THR A 82 -0.32 0.03 6.07
N ALA A 83 -0.07 -1.22 5.67
CA ALA A 83 1.07 -1.99 6.14
C ALA A 83 1.82 -2.64 4.98
N GLU A 84 3.14 -2.69 5.12
CA GLU A 84 4.07 -3.20 4.13
C GLU A 84 5.13 -4.07 4.79
N ARG A 85 5.80 -4.91 4.00
CA ARG A 85 6.96 -5.68 4.46
C ARG A 85 8.22 -4.87 4.21
N ILE A 86 8.84 -4.38 5.29
CA ILE A 86 10.08 -3.60 5.26
C ILE A 86 11.12 -4.37 6.08
N ASP A 87 12.27 -4.68 5.48
CA ASP A 87 13.36 -5.45 6.11
C ASP A 87 12.89 -6.77 6.75
N GLY A 88 11.96 -7.46 6.07
CA GLY A 88 11.38 -8.72 6.52
C GLY A 88 10.29 -8.58 7.59
N ALA A 89 10.03 -7.39 8.12
CA ALA A 89 9.03 -7.13 9.15
C ALA A 89 7.79 -6.40 8.61
N ILE A 90 6.62 -6.71 9.17
CA ILE A 90 5.38 -6.03 8.82
C ILE A 90 5.30 -4.69 9.56
N THR A 91 5.22 -3.61 8.80
CA THR A 91 5.37 -2.24 9.28
C THR A 91 4.20 -1.39 8.81
N VAL A 92 3.55 -0.70 9.74
CA VAL A 92 2.52 0.30 9.45
C VAL A 92 3.20 1.55 8.91
N THR A 93 2.85 1.93 7.68
CA THR A 93 3.40 3.10 6.98
C THR A 93 2.43 4.28 6.95
N ARG A 94 1.15 4.04 7.26
CA ARG A 94 0.10 5.07 7.30
C ARG A 94 -0.98 4.74 8.32
N ILE A 95 -1.50 5.75 9.02
CA ILE A 95 -2.66 5.64 9.92
C ILE A 95 -3.65 6.77 9.63
N GLU A 96 -4.92 6.42 9.56
CA GLU A 96 -6.06 7.32 9.42
C GLU A 96 -7.09 7.00 10.53
N PRO A 97 -7.28 7.87 11.54
CA PRO A 97 -8.29 7.65 12.57
C PRO A 97 -9.70 7.60 11.98
N VAL A 98 -10.51 6.65 12.43
CA VAL A 98 -11.95 6.61 12.11
C VAL A 98 -12.66 7.41 13.21
N ARG A 99 -13.04 8.65 12.89
CA ARG A 99 -13.82 9.51 13.80
C ARG A 99 -15.28 9.08 13.88
#